data_AF-A0A2M9LB29-F1
#
_entry.id   AF-A0A2M9LB29-F1
#
_cell.length_a   1.000
_cell.length_b   1.000
_cell.length_c   1.000
_cell.angle_alpha   90.00
_cell.angle_beta   90.00
_cell.angle_gamma   90.00
#
_symmetry.space_group_name_H-M   'P 1'
#
loop_
_entity.id
_entity.type
_entity.pdbx_description
1 polymer ?
#
loop_
_entity_poly.entity_id
_entity_poly.type
_entity_poly.pdbx_seq_one_letter_code
_entity_poly.pdbx_strand_id
1 'polypeptide(L)'
;MTSTALSAATAPAVSRRADRTLWGLQILLALFYGVASAVPKLVAHSSATVTFDAIGWGDWLMYLTGVLELAGAVGLLVPRLAALAALGLVGVMLGAEVFTWAFLDGVNWATPLIAAALLGAVAYGRRHTLTVPRRR
;
A
#
# COMPACT_ATOMS: atom_id res chain seq x y z
N MET A 1 -12.99 16.85 -54.25
CA MET A 1 -13.29 15.86 -53.19
C MET A 1 -12.38 16.17 -52.00
N THR A 2 -12.85 16.93 -51.03
CA THR A 2 -12.11 17.26 -49.79
C THR A 2 -12.59 16.34 -48.68
N SER A 3 -11.73 15.41 -48.24
CA SER A 3 -12.02 14.49 -47.14
C SER A 3 -11.51 15.09 -45.83
N THR A 4 -12.42 15.45 -44.94
CA THR A 4 -12.11 16.00 -43.61
C THR A 4 -11.82 14.84 -42.66
N ALA A 5 -10.54 14.62 -42.33
CA ALA A 5 -10.15 13.64 -41.32
C ALA A 5 -10.52 14.15 -39.92
N LEU A 6 -11.49 13.50 -39.27
CA LEU A 6 -11.85 13.78 -37.88
C LEU A 6 -10.72 13.31 -36.95
N SER A 7 -10.02 14.27 -36.34
CA SER A 7 -9.06 14.02 -35.27
C SER A 7 -9.79 13.46 -34.05
N ALA A 8 -9.73 12.14 -33.85
CA ALA A 8 -10.26 11.47 -32.68
C ALA A 8 -9.44 11.88 -31.44
N ALA A 9 -9.90 12.90 -30.72
CA ALA A 9 -9.35 13.28 -29.42
C ALA A 9 -9.52 12.09 -28.46
N THR A 10 -8.41 11.41 -28.14
CA THR A 10 -8.41 10.32 -27.17
C THR A 10 -8.65 10.94 -25.80
N ALA A 11 -9.82 10.71 -25.21
CA ALA A 11 -10.11 11.14 -23.85
C ALA A 11 -9.08 10.52 -22.88
N PRO A 12 -8.61 11.26 -21.86
CA PRO A 12 -7.67 10.71 -20.88
C PRO A 12 -8.32 9.53 -20.14
N ALA A 13 -7.59 8.41 -20.03
CA ALA A 13 -8.08 7.15 -19.47
C ALA A 13 -8.48 7.20 -17.97
N VAL A 14 -8.21 8.31 -17.27
CA VAL A 14 -8.58 8.56 -15.88
C VAL A 14 -8.91 10.05 -15.69
N SER A 15 -9.99 10.37 -14.98
CA SER A 15 -10.35 11.77 -14.70
C SER A 15 -9.31 12.42 -13.77
N ARG A 16 -8.97 13.69 -13.99
CA ARG A 16 -8.04 14.45 -13.13
C ARG A 16 -8.46 14.45 -11.65
N ARG A 17 -9.77 14.33 -11.38
CA ARG A 17 -10.32 14.24 -10.03
C ARG A 17 -9.95 12.92 -9.36
N ALA A 18 -10.12 11.79 -10.07
CA ALA A 18 -9.75 10.46 -9.55
C ALA A 18 -8.25 10.36 -9.27
N ASP A 19 -7.41 10.96 -10.11
CA ASP A 19 -5.96 10.98 -9.90
C ASP A 19 -5.57 11.74 -8.62
N ARG A 20 -6.15 12.93 -8.38
CA ARG A 20 -5.94 13.69 -7.14
C ARG A 20 -6.45 12.94 -5.90
N THR A 21 -7.62 12.32 -5.99
CA THR A 21 -8.17 11.50 -4.89
C THR A 21 -7.23 10.35 -4.54
N LEU A 22 -6.71 9.63 -5.54
CA LEU A 22 -5.74 8.56 -5.33
C LEU A 22 -4.44 9.08 -4.73
N TRP A 23 -3.98 10.26 -5.15
CA TRP A 23 -2.78 10.87 -4.59
C TRP A 23 -2.95 11.25 -3.12
N GLY A 24 -4.09 11.86 -2.75
CA GLY A 24 -4.45 12.11 -1.36
C GLY A 24 -4.50 10.83 -0.51
N LEU A 25 -5.13 9.77 -1.04
CA LEU A 25 -5.17 8.47 -0.36
C LEU A 25 -3.78 7.86 -0.17
N GLN A 26 -2.90 7.94 -1.18
CA GLN A 26 -1.52 7.46 -1.07
C GLN A 26 -0.73 8.19 0.02
N ILE A 27 -0.88 9.52 0.13
CA ILE A 27 -0.22 10.30 1.19
C ILE A 27 -0.73 9.88 2.55
N LEU A 28 -2.06 9.75 2.71
CA LEU A 28 -2.65 9.31 3.96
C LEU A 28 -2.13 7.92 4.38
N LEU A 29 -2.12 6.97 3.45
CA LEU A 29 -1.61 5.62 3.69
C LEU A 29 -0.10 5.63 3.96
N ALA A 30 0.68 6.44 3.25
CA ALA A 30 2.12 6.56 3.46
C ALA A 30 2.44 7.13 4.85
N LEU A 31 1.69 8.14 5.30
CA LEU A 31 1.84 8.67 6.66
C LEU A 31 1.43 7.62 7.71
N PHE A 32 0.33 6.91 7.48
CA PHE A 32 -0.11 5.84 8.38
C PHE A 32 0.94 4.72 8.49
N TYR A 33 1.35 4.12 7.37
CA TYR A 33 2.31 3.01 7.39
C TYR A 33 3.71 3.47 7.78
N GLY A 34 4.17 4.62 7.30
CA GLY A 34 5.52 5.11 7.56
C GLY A 34 5.71 5.63 8.98
N VAL A 35 4.71 6.32 9.54
CA VAL A 35 4.82 6.96 10.86
C VAL A 35 4.05 6.20 11.92
N ALA A 36 2.75 6.02 11.74
CA ALA A 36 1.92 5.40 12.78
C ALA A 36 2.20 3.89 12.95
N SER A 37 2.62 3.20 11.88
CA SER A 37 2.86 1.74 11.90
C SER A 37 4.34 1.38 12.02
N ALA A 38 5.19 1.87 11.11
CA ALA A 38 6.58 1.43 11.01
C ALA A 38 7.48 1.99 12.11
N VAL A 39 7.38 3.30 12.43
CA VAL A 39 8.25 3.91 13.44
C VAL A 39 8.18 3.19 14.78
N PRO A 40 7.01 2.92 15.39
CA PRO A 40 6.93 2.18 16.65
C PRO A 40 7.62 0.82 16.61
N LYS A 41 7.53 0.09 15.49
CA LYS A 41 8.20 -1.21 15.31
C LYS A 41 9.72 -1.06 15.22
N LEU A 42 10.19 -0.06 14.48
CA LEU A 42 11.63 0.17 14.25
C LEU A 42 12.36 0.72 15.47
N VAL A 43 11.67 1.46 16.34
CA VAL A 43 12.24 1.94 17.61
C VAL A 43 11.92 1.03 18.80
N ALA A 44 11.29 -0.12 18.57
CA ALA A 44 10.82 -1.04 19.61
C ALA A 44 10.00 -0.34 20.71
N HIS A 45 9.09 0.54 20.31
CA HIS A 45 8.16 1.16 21.25
C HIS A 45 7.20 0.11 21.80
N SER A 46 6.84 0.22 23.08
CA SER A 46 5.84 -0.64 23.75
C SER A 46 4.52 -0.83 23.01
N SER A 47 4.07 0.12 22.18
CA SER A 47 2.86 -0.01 21.38
C SER A 47 2.98 -1.04 20.25
N ALA A 48 4.21 -1.43 19.88
CA ALA A 48 4.50 -2.50 18.94
C ALA A 48 4.97 -3.77 19.65
N THR A 49 5.90 -3.66 20.60
CA THR A 49 6.53 -4.84 21.22
C THR A 49 5.49 -5.74 21.89
N VAL A 50 4.51 -5.18 22.61
CA VAL A 50 3.45 -5.97 23.27
C VAL A 50 2.73 -6.91 22.31
N THR A 51 2.43 -6.46 21.09
CA THR A 51 1.75 -7.29 20.08
C THR A 51 2.68 -8.36 19.51
N PHE A 52 3.94 -8.02 19.21
CA PHE A 52 4.90 -8.99 18.67
C PHE A 52 5.44 -9.99 19.71
N ASP A 53 5.51 -9.58 20.98
CA ASP A 53 5.82 -10.45 22.10
C ASP A 53 4.74 -11.51 22.28
N ALA A 54 3.46 -11.13 22.13
CA ALA A 54 2.33 -12.06 22.15
C ALA A 54 2.38 -13.10 21.01
N ILE A 55 2.93 -12.71 19.84
CA ILE A 55 3.17 -13.65 18.74
C ILE A 55 4.28 -14.66 19.10
N GLY A 56 5.30 -14.25 19.86
CA GLY A 56 6.33 -15.14 20.40
C GLY A 56 7.41 -15.60 19.43
N TRP A 57 7.51 -14.99 18.23
CA TRP A 57 8.51 -15.34 17.21
C TRP A 57 9.82 -14.52 17.33
N GLY A 58 9.89 -13.62 18.31
CA GLY A 58 11.01 -12.72 18.57
C GLY A 58 10.99 -11.44 17.75
N ASP A 59 11.83 -10.48 18.14
CA ASP A 59 11.83 -9.10 17.64
C ASP A 59 12.15 -8.97 16.14
N TRP A 60 12.84 -9.95 15.55
CA TRP A 60 13.20 -9.89 14.13
C TRP A 60 11.96 -9.76 13.23
N LEU A 61 10.84 -10.39 13.61
CA LEU A 61 9.58 -10.30 12.86
C LEU A 61 8.99 -8.89 12.95
N MET A 62 9.08 -8.26 14.14
CA MET A 62 8.67 -6.88 14.35
C MET A 62 9.48 -5.93 13.47
N TYR A 63 10.81 -6.02 13.52
CA TYR A 63 11.70 -5.18 12.72
C TYR A 63 11.52 -5.41 11.22
N LEU A 64 11.40 -6.66 10.78
CA LEU A 64 11.13 -7.00 9.38
C LEU A 64 9.84 -6.34 8.91
N THR A 65 8.76 -6.47 9.68
CA THR A 65 7.46 -5.86 9.37
C THR A 65 7.59 -4.34 9.29
N GLY A 66 8.27 -3.72 10.27
CA GLY A 66 8.51 -2.27 10.26
C GLY A 66 9.30 -1.79 9.04
N VAL A 67 10.34 -2.52 8.61
CA VAL A 67 11.10 -2.19 7.40
C VAL A 67 10.24 -2.31 6.15
N LEU A 68 9.45 -3.38 6.03
CA LEU A 68 8.55 -3.59 4.89
C LEU A 68 7.46 -2.51 4.81
N GLU A 69 6.87 -2.15 5.94
CA GLU A 69 5.89 -1.06 6.02
C GLU A 69 6.48 0.29 5.64
N LEU A 70 7.69 0.59 6.12
CA LEU A 70 8.39 1.84 5.78
C LEU A 70 8.75 1.88 4.30
N ALA A 71 9.29 0.79 3.75
CA ALA A 71 9.61 0.70 2.33
C ALA A 71 8.36 0.85 1.46
N GLY A 72 7.25 0.23 1.84
CA GLY A 72 5.95 0.40 1.21
C GLY A 72 5.45 1.84 1.27
N ALA A 73 5.53 2.48 2.43
CA ALA A 73 5.13 3.87 2.63
C ALA A 73 5.91 4.83 1.72
N VAL A 74 7.23 4.68 1.65
CA VAL A 74 8.08 5.46 0.74
C VAL A 74 7.72 5.15 -0.72
N GLY A 75 7.51 3.88 -1.06
CA GLY A 75 7.13 3.46 -2.40
C GLY A 75 5.78 4.01 -2.88
N LEU A 76 4.80 4.20 -1.98
CA LEU A 76 3.51 4.85 -2.29
C LEU A 76 3.67 6.31 -2.74
N LEU A 77 4.73 7.00 -2.32
CA LEU A 77 4.99 8.38 -2.69
C LEU A 77 5.76 8.51 -4.01
N VAL A 78 6.32 7.40 -4.52
CA VAL A 78 7.03 7.36 -5.80
C VAL A 78 6.06 6.92 -6.90
N PRO A 79 5.66 7.79 -7.85
CA PRO A 79 4.60 7.47 -8.81
C PRO A 79 4.84 6.20 -9.62
N ARG A 80 6.11 5.87 -9.90
CA ARG A 80 6.49 4.67 -10.66
C ARG A 80 6.43 3.38 -9.84
N LEU A 81 6.48 3.47 -8.51
CA LEU A 81 6.48 2.33 -7.60
C LEU A 81 5.16 2.15 -6.86
N ALA A 82 4.27 3.15 -6.89
CA ALA A 82 3.05 3.18 -6.08
C ALA A 82 2.20 1.90 -6.17
N ALA A 83 2.02 1.33 -7.37
CA ALA A 83 1.26 0.10 -7.51
C ALA A 83 1.98 -1.11 -6.89
N LEU A 84 3.29 -1.23 -7.09
CA LEU A 84 4.10 -2.32 -6.48
C LEU A 84 4.17 -2.18 -4.96
N ALA A 85 4.36 -0.95 -4.46
CA ALA A 85 4.40 -0.65 -3.04
C ALA A 85 3.06 -0.96 -2.36
N ALA A 86 1.95 -0.58 -3.00
CA ALA A 86 0.61 -0.92 -2.52
C ALA A 86 0.40 -2.44 -2.46
N LEU A 87 0.82 -3.19 -3.48
CA LEU A 87 0.75 -4.66 -3.48
C LEU A 87 1.62 -5.29 -2.39
N GLY A 88 2.84 -4.77 -2.17
CA GLY A 88 3.72 -5.21 -1.09
C GLY A 88 3.07 -5.02 0.27
N LEU A 89 2.48 -3.84 0.53
CA LEU A 89 1.75 -3.56 1.77
C LEU A 89 0.49 -4.42 1.91
N VAL A 90 -0.22 -4.76 0.82
CA VAL A 90 -1.31 -5.75 0.86
C VAL A 90 -0.77 -7.09 1.35
N GLY A 91 0.39 -7.53 0.85
CA GLY A 91 1.06 -8.75 1.32
C GLY A 91 1.36 -8.70 2.83
N VAL A 92 1.84 -7.57 3.34
CA VAL A 92 2.06 -7.35 4.78
C VAL A 92 0.75 -7.47 5.56
N MET A 93 -0.34 -6.88 5.09
CA MET A 93 -1.66 -6.97 5.75
C MET A 93 -2.22 -8.38 5.76
N LEU A 94 -2.05 -9.14 4.67
CA LEU A 94 -2.46 -10.55 4.65
C LEU A 94 -1.62 -11.39 5.61
N GLY A 95 -0.32 -11.13 5.72
CA GLY A 95 0.52 -11.74 6.75
C GLY A 95 0.03 -11.39 8.16
N ALA A 96 -0.25 -10.11 8.42
CA ALA A 96 -0.79 -9.66 9.70
C ALA A 96 -2.13 -10.32 10.06
N GLU A 97 -3.01 -10.54 9.08
CA GLU A 97 -4.28 -11.24 9.28
C GLU A 97 -4.06 -12.70 9.68
N VAL A 98 -3.16 -13.41 9.00
CA VAL A 98 -2.81 -14.79 9.36
C VAL A 98 -2.27 -14.86 10.79
N PHE A 99 -1.37 -13.95 11.19
CA PHE A 99 -0.84 -13.92 12.55
C PHE A 99 -1.90 -13.55 13.59
N THR A 100 -2.82 -12.65 13.25
CA THR A 100 -3.93 -12.26 14.13
C THR A 100 -4.81 -13.46 14.49
N TRP A 101 -5.16 -14.29 13.51
CA TRP A 101 -5.95 -15.50 13.75
C TRP A 101 -5.16 -16.64 14.38
N ALA A 102 -3.86 -16.75 14.06
CA ALA A 102 -3.03 -17.84 14.58
C ALA A 102 -2.55 -17.62 16.03
N PHE A 103 -2.35 -16.36 16.45
CA PHE A 103 -1.66 -16.04 17.70
C PHE A 103 -2.35 -14.98 18.58
N LEU A 104 -3.31 -14.21 18.04
CA LEU A 104 -3.91 -13.06 18.74
C LEU A 104 -5.44 -13.18 18.88
N ASP A 105 -5.99 -14.40 18.84
CA ASP A 105 -7.42 -14.70 19.01
C ASP A 105 -8.37 -13.91 18.09
N GLY A 106 -7.90 -13.48 16.91
CA GLY A 106 -8.71 -12.69 15.98
C GLY A 106 -8.94 -11.23 16.40
N VAL A 107 -8.24 -10.75 17.43
CA VAL A 107 -8.39 -9.37 17.91
C VAL A 107 -7.99 -8.38 16.81
N ASN A 108 -8.88 -7.42 16.50
CA ASN A 108 -8.69 -6.40 15.46
C ASN A 108 -8.58 -6.92 14.01
N TRP A 109 -9.11 -8.12 13.69
CA TRP A 109 -9.11 -8.70 12.34
C TRP A 109 -9.61 -7.76 11.22
N ALA A 110 -10.54 -6.85 11.53
CA ALA A 110 -11.09 -5.93 10.53
C ALA A 110 -10.06 -4.90 10.05
N THR A 111 -9.13 -4.47 10.90
CA THR A 111 -8.16 -3.41 10.60
C THR A 111 -7.25 -3.73 9.41
N PRO A 112 -6.51 -4.86 9.39
CA PRO A 112 -5.65 -5.21 8.26
C PRO A 112 -6.44 -5.43 6.96
N LEU A 113 -7.67 -5.97 7.02
CA LEU A 113 -8.52 -6.15 5.84
C LEU A 113 -8.97 -4.83 5.22
N ILE A 114 -9.42 -3.87 6.04
CA ILE A 114 -9.79 -2.53 5.57
C ILE A 114 -8.57 -1.86 4.94
N ALA A 115 -7.41 -1.96 5.58
CA ALA A 115 -6.18 -1.37 5.08
C ALA A 115 -5.74 -2.02 3.75
N ALA A 116 -5.84 -3.36 3.64
CA ALA A 116 -5.58 -4.10 2.41
C ALA A 116 -6.52 -3.69 1.28
N ALA A 117 -7.82 -3.46 1.56
CA ALA A 117 -8.78 -3.00 0.55
C ALA A 117 -8.43 -1.61 0.02
N LEU A 118 -8.06 -0.67 0.89
CA LEU A 118 -7.62 0.68 0.49
C LEU A 118 -6.34 0.65 -0.36
N LEU A 119 -5.37 -0.18 0.04
CA LEU A 119 -4.15 -0.39 -0.74
C LEU A 119 -4.45 -1.08 -2.08
N GLY A 120 -5.35 -2.05 -2.11
CA GLY A 120 -5.82 -2.70 -3.33
C GLY A 120 -6.46 -1.69 -4.30
N ALA A 121 -7.24 -0.74 -3.80
CA ALA A 121 -7.78 0.36 -4.60
C ALA A 121 -6.68 1.26 -5.18
N VAL A 122 -5.63 1.56 -4.40
CA VAL A 122 -4.45 2.29 -4.90
C VAL A 122 -3.73 1.48 -5.98
N ALA A 123 -3.45 0.20 -5.74
CA ALA A 123 -2.78 -0.68 -6.69
C ALA A 123 -3.56 -0.76 -8.01
N TYR A 124 -4.88 -0.94 -7.94
CA TYR A 124 -5.75 -0.96 -9.10
C TYR A 124 -5.76 0.38 -9.85
N GLY A 125 -5.86 1.51 -9.13
CA GLY A 125 -5.85 2.86 -9.73
C GLY A 125 -4.50 3.22 -10.38
N ARG A 126 -3.39 2.73 -9.80
CA ARG A 126 -2.02 2.98 -10.27
C ARG A 126 -1.48 1.89 -11.19
N ARG A 127 -2.25 0.88 -11.57
CA ARG A 127 -1.81 -0.26 -12.40
C ARG A 127 -1.12 0.11 -13.72
N HIS A 128 -1.42 1.29 -14.28
CA HIS A 128 -0.75 1.81 -15.49
C HIS A 128 0.76 2.01 -15.31
N THR A 129 1.23 2.15 -14.07
CA THR A 129 2.65 2.27 -13.72
C THR A 129 3.41 0.94 -13.87
N LEU A 130 2.69 -0.19 -13.93
CA LEU A 130 3.26 -1.53 -14.05
C LEU A 130 3.57 -1.92 -15.50
N THR A 131 2.96 -1.24 -16.48
CA THR A 131 3.19 -1.54 -17.90
C THR A 131 4.44 -0.83 -18.41
N VAL A 132 5.41 -1.60 -18.92
CA VAL A 132 6.56 -1.06 -19.65
C VAL A 132 6.09 -0.46 -20.98
N PRO A 133 6.57 0.73 -21.42
CA PRO A 133 6.23 1.27 -22.73
C PRO A 133 6.64 0.28 -23.83
N ARG A 134 5.67 -0.21 -24.61
CA ARG A 134 5.98 -0.94 -25.86
C ARG A 134 6.67 0.04 -26.81
N ARG A 135 8.00 -0.09 -26.98
CA ARG A 135 8.72 0.59 -28.06
C ARG A 135 8.11 0.10 -29.39
N ARG A 136 7.55 1.03 -30.17
CA ARG A 136 7.18 0.82 -31.57
C ARG A 136 8.40 1.04 -32.46
#